data_AF-A0A0S4JJU1-F1
#
_entry.id   AF-A0A0S4JJU1-F1
#
_cell.length_a   1.000
_cell.length_b   1.000
_cell.length_c   1.000
_cell.angle_alpha   90.00
_cell.angle_beta   90.00
_cell.angle_gamma   90.00
#
_symmetry.space_group_name_H-M   'P 1'
#
loop_
_entity.id
_entity.type
_entity.pdbx_description
1 polymer ?
#
loop_
_entity_poly.entity_id
_entity_poly.type
_entity_poly.pdbx_seq_one_letter_code
_entity_poly.pdbx_strand_id
1 'polypeptide(L)'
;MESVDRAELLSSVQRYKTSYERDVLHILNLAPGMPAVHPETPVAEARRNYMKIAALIHPDKFTSTPALQATATEAFQVLVKGFEFFASSNFRKAAEAAKAKPKAAKPKPAPNPKKEAKKKEDKPKTVPPKKSAKKALLDDEESEDDDNEDDDDDESNDDESDGCDNSDDDTMTAIWSETLAPPPRSVKEVLTRNRTNDGCLRTTVKCPRCASAWQPDDNKQYSLFMGYGLKIHCQLCLLLYGCATATHVCSCSKSFDYDSSLYDSKVTCTGKCKKSFGFMYYPVTGEHLNKIREADVKKKVNCVCCSTGARRQLMCA
;
A
#
# COMPACT_ATOMS: atom_id res chain seq x y z
N MET A 1 -14.13 8.84 -28.65
CA MET A 1 -14.16 7.98 -27.44
C MET A 1 -15.61 7.93 -27.00
N GLU A 2 -16.23 6.76 -26.95
CA GLU A 2 -17.62 6.68 -26.49
C GLU A 2 -17.75 7.10 -25.03
N SER A 3 -18.73 7.95 -24.75
CA SER A 3 -19.19 8.21 -23.39
C SER A 3 -20.02 7.01 -22.93
N VAL A 4 -19.37 6.02 -22.33
CA VAL A 4 -20.03 4.87 -21.68
C VAL A 4 -21.08 5.41 -20.72
N ASP A 5 -22.35 5.04 -20.93
CA ASP A 5 -23.42 5.50 -20.05
C ASP A 5 -23.25 4.88 -18.67
N ARG A 6 -23.18 5.75 -17.65
CA ARG A 6 -23.06 5.32 -16.25
C ARG A 6 -24.32 4.60 -15.79
N ALA A 7 -25.50 4.95 -16.32
CA ALA A 7 -26.75 4.27 -16.00
C ALA A 7 -26.79 2.85 -16.57
N GLU A 8 -26.29 2.65 -17.79
CA GLU A 8 -26.14 1.31 -18.38
C GLU A 8 -25.10 0.47 -17.63
N LEU A 9 -23.95 1.06 -17.26
CA LEU A 9 -22.91 0.37 -16.48
C LEU A 9 -23.42 -0.04 -15.10
N LEU A 10 -24.12 0.85 -14.39
CA LEU A 10 -24.78 0.54 -13.10
C LEU A 10 -25.78 -0.61 -13.25
N SER A 11 -26.68 -0.50 -14.23
CA SER A 11 -27.70 -1.52 -14.52
C SER A 11 -27.07 -2.86 -14.87
N SER A 12 -25.95 -2.87 -15.59
CA SER A 12 -25.23 -4.07 -15.98
C SER A 12 -24.56 -4.75 -14.78
N VAL A 13 -23.91 -4.00 -13.89
CA VAL A 13 -23.33 -4.57 -12.66
C VAL A 13 -24.42 -5.11 -11.73
N GLN A 14 -25.56 -4.41 -11.58
CA GLN A 14 -26.63 -4.81 -10.67
C GLN A 14 -27.33 -6.13 -11.08
N ARG A 15 -27.35 -6.48 -12.38
CA ARG A 15 -27.87 -7.79 -12.87
C ARG A 15 -27.16 -8.99 -12.24
N TYR A 16 -25.91 -8.84 -11.80
CA TYR A 16 -25.08 -9.93 -11.27
C TYR A 16 -25.17 -10.10 -9.74
N LYS A 17 -26.07 -9.37 -9.07
CA LYS A 17 -26.29 -9.41 -7.61
C LYS A 17 -26.53 -10.82 -7.03
N THR A 18 -27.03 -11.76 -7.83
CA THR A 18 -27.42 -13.11 -7.41
C THR A 18 -26.49 -14.24 -7.87
N SER A 19 -25.48 -13.99 -8.72
CA SER A 19 -24.59 -15.05 -9.24
C SER A 19 -23.12 -14.61 -9.35
N TYR A 20 -22.63 -13.96 -8.30
CA TYR A 20 -21.25 -13.47 -8.21
C TYR A 20 -20.21 -14.52 -8.65
N GLU A 21 -20.26 -15.75 -8.15
CA GLU A 21 -19.25 -16.79 -8.46
C GLU A 21 -19.07 -17.10 -9.97
N ARG A 22 -20.13 -16.97 -10.77
CA ARG A 22 -20.10 -17.23 -12.22
C ARG A 22 -19.71 -15.97 -13.00
N ASP A 23 -20.20 -14.82 -12.57
CA ASP A 23 -20.16 -13.60 -13.36
C ASP A 23 -19.11 -12.57 -12.91
N VAL A 24 -18.31 -12.86 -11.87
CA VAL A 24 -17.11 -12.09 -11.45
C VAL A 24 -16.26 -11.63 -12.65
N LEU A 25 -15.98 -12.55 -13.58
CA LEU A 25 -15.19 -12.25 -14.77
C LEU A 25 -15.92 -11.29 -15.72
N HIS A 26 -17.24 -11.43 -15.87
CA HIS A 26 -18.04 -10.53 -16.69
C HIS A 26 -18.06 -9.12 -16.09
N ILE A 27 -18.31 -8.99 -14.78
CA ILE A 27 -18.28 -7.72 -14.06
C ILE A 27 -16.94 -7.00 -14.29
N LEU A 28 -15.81 -7.69 -14.08
CA LEU A 28 -14.47 -7.10 -14.26
C LEU A 28 -14.15 -6.76 -15.73
N ASN A 29 -14.83 -7.38 -16.69
CA ASN A 29 -14.70 -7.08 -18.12
C ASN A 29 -15.51 -5.85 -18.60
N LEU A 30 -16.33 -5.25 -17.74
CA LEU A 30 -17.04 -3.99 -18.04
C LEU A 30 -16.13 -2.74 -17.99
N ALA A 31 -14.83 -2.89 -17.73
CA ALA A 31 -13.88 -1.79 -17.64
C ALA A 31 -13.50 -1.24 -19.04
N PRO A 32 -13.91 -0.01 -19.42
CA PRO A 32 -13.76 0.45 -20.79
C PRO A 32 -12.30 0.70 -21.17
N GLY A 33 -11.87 0.20 -22.33
CA GLY A 33 -10.50 0.37 -22.82
C GLY A 33 -9.45 -0.26 -21.91
N MET A 34 -9.71 -1.46 -21.41
CA MET A 34 -8.79 -2.30 -20.63
C MET A 34 -8.72 -3.71 -21.24
N PRO A 35 -7.63 -4.47 -21.04
CA PRO A 35 -7.55 -5.87 -21.47
C PRO A 35 -8.46 -6.76 -20.61
N ALA A 36 -9.09 -7.74 -21.25
CA ALA A 36 -10.03 -8.65 -20.61
C ALA A 36 -9.39 -9.46 -19.46
N VAL A 37 -10.15 -9.60 -18.38
CA VAL A 37 -9.86 -10.46 -17.24
C VAL A 37 -10.37 -11.88 -17.53
N HIS A 38 -9.46 -12.82 -17.42
CA HIS A 38 -9.65 -14.26 -17.49
C HIS A 38 -9.25 -14.91 -16.14
N PRO A 39 -9.59 -16.18 -15.87
CA PRO A 39 -9.14 -16.87 -14.65
C PRO A 39 -7.62 -16.82 -14.42
N GLU A 40 -6.85 -16.77 -15.52
CA GLU A 40 -5.39 -16.66 -15.55
C GLU A 40 -4.86 -15.29 -15.11
N THR A 41 -5.60 -14.22 -15.38
CA THR A 41 -5.11 -12.83 -15.30
C THR A 41 -4.52 -12.54 -13.92
N PRO A 42 -3.32 -11.95 -13.81
CA PRO A 42 -2.74 -11.65 -12.50
C PRO A 42 -3.62 -10.70 -11.69
N VAL A 43 -3.68 -10.89 -10.36
CA VAL A 43 -4.54 -10.08 -9.47
C VAL A 43 -4.23 -8.58 -9.57
N ALA A 44 -2.97 -8.23 -9.83
CA ALA A 44 -2.55 -6.84 -10.10
C ALA A 44 -3.24 -6.24 -11.34
N GLU A 45 -3.50 -7.02 -12.39
CA GLU A 45 -4.12 -6.55 -13.63
C GLU A 45 -5.65 -6.52 -13.52
N ALA A 46 -6.24 -7.52 -12.86
CA ALA A 46 -7.65 -7.50 -12.46
C ALA A 46 -7.95 -6.30 -11.54
N ARG A 47 -7.02 -5.93 -10.64
CA ARG A 47 -7.13 -4.73 -9.81
C ARG A 47 -7.21 -3.44 -10.62
N ARG A 48 -6.49 -3.33 -11.76
CA ARG A 48 -6.60 -2.15 -12.65
C ARG A 48 -8.00 -2.04 -13.28
N ASN A 49 -8.60 -3.17 -13.65
CA ASN A 49 -9.98 -3.23 -14.14
C ASN A 49 -10.98 -2.83 -13.04
N TYR A 50 -10.90 -3.46 -11.86
CA TYR A 50 -11.69 -3.13 -10.68
C TYR A 50 -11.64 -1.63 -10.34
N MET A 51 -10.45 -1.05 -10.21
CA MET A 51 -10.29 0.38 -9.87
C MET A 51 -10.92 1.31 -10.92
N LYS A 52 -10.90 0.94 -12.20
CA LYS A 52 -11.49 1.74 -13.28
C LYS A 52 -13.03 1.70 -13.25
N ILE A 53 -13.63 0.55 -12.96
CA ILE A 53 -15.09 0.42 -12.79
C ILE A 53 -15.52 1.13 -11.50
N ALA A 54 -14.82 0.90 -10.39
CA ALA A 54 -15.07 1.54 -9.10
C ALA A 54 -15.05 3.08 -9.23
N ALA A 55 -14.10 3.64 -9.98
CA ALA A 55 -14.03 5.07 -10.27
C ALA A 55 -15.17 5.59 -11.17
N LEU A 56 -15.92 4.73 -11.87
CA LEU A 56 -17.11 5.10 -12.65
C LEU A 56 -18.41 4.98 -11.86
N ILE A 57 -18.53 3.96 -10.99
CA ILE A 57 -19.77 3.64 -10.23
C ILE A 57 -19.75 4.07 -8.76
N HIS A 58 -18.72 4.79 -8.28
CA HIS A 58 -18.62 5.23 -6.88
C HIS A 58 -19.86 6.05 -6.45
N PRO A 59 -20.51 5.74 -5.31
CA PRO A 59 -21.80 6.35 -4.92
C PRO A 59 -21.74 7.88 -4.80
N ASP A 60 -20.62 8.44 -4.33
CA ASP A 60 -20.36 9.89 -4.23
C ASP A 60 -20.59 10.66 -5.54
N LYS A 61 -20.53 9.98 -6.70
CA LYS A 61 -20.76 10.58 -8.02
C LYS A 61 -22.24 10.70 -8.41
N PHE A 62 -23.14 10.24 -7.55
CA PHE A 62 -24.60 10.19 -7.77
C PHE A 62 -25.40 10.91 -6.68
N THR A 63 -24.74 11.72 -5.84
CA THR A 63 -25.33 12.50 -4.73
C THR A 63 -26.45 13.45 -5.13
N SER A 64 -26.56 13.81 -6.42
CA SER A 64 -27.67 14.58 -6.99
C SER A 64 -29.00 13.80 -7.05
N THR A 65 -28.99 12.49 -6.86
CA THR A 65 -30.16 11.62 -7.14
C THR A 65 -30.16 10.40 -6.22
N PRO A 66 -30.85 10.45 -5.06
CA PRO A 66 -30.78 9.41 -4.02
C PRO A 66 -31.07 7.99 -4.52
N ALA A 67 -32.00 7.83 -5.47
CA ALA A 67 -32.27 6.53 -6.09
C ALA A 67 -31.06 5.95 -6.85
N LEU A 68 -30.34 6.78 -7.61
CA LEU A 68 -29.11 6.36 -8.30
C LEU A 68 -27.97 6.14 -7.32
N GLN A 69 -27.89 6.90 -6.23
CA GLN A 69 -26.90 6.69 -5.16
C GLN A 69 -27.10 5.34 -4.46
N ALA A 70 -28.34 4.91 -4.22
CA ALA A 70 -28.66 3.59 -3.68
C ALA A 70 -28.24 2.48 -4.66
N THR A 71 -28.64 2.58 -5.94
CA THR A 71 -28.22 1.64 -7.01
C THR A 71 -26.70 1.57 -7.16
N ALA A 72 -26.00 2.71 -7.11
CA ALA A 72 -24.55 2.79 -7.15
C ALA A 72 -23.89 2.13 -5.94
N THR A 73 -24.47 2.30 -4.74
CA THR A 73 -23.99 1.61 -3.53
C THR A 73 -24.12 0.09 -3.65
N GLU A 74 -25.25 -0.43 -4.15
CA GLU A 74 -25.40 -1.87 -4.41
C GLU A 74 -24.42 -2.39 -5.46
N ALA A 75 -24.32 -1.70 -6.60
CA ALA A 75 -23.42 -2.08 -7.69
C ALA A 75 -21.94 -2.06 -7.24
N PHE A 76 -21.54 -1.09 -6.42
CA PHE A 76 -20.22 -1.02 -5.84
C PHE A 76 -19.95 -2.19 -4.88
N GLN A 77 -20.91 -2.56 -4.03
CA GLN A 77 -20.77 -3.75 -3.16
C GLN A 77 -20.66 -5.05 -3.95
N VAL A 78 -21.41 -5.21 -5.05
CA VAL A 78 -21.30 -6.36 -5.96
C VAL A 78 -19.92 -6.41 -6.62
N LEU A 79 -19.39 -5.26 -7.08
CA LEU A 79 -18.04 -5.15 -7.65
C LEU A 79 -16.94 -5.50 -6.63
N VAL A 80 -17.05 -5.04 -5.38
CA VAL A 80 -16.11 -5.36 -4.30
C VAL A 80 -16.09 -6.85 -4.02
N LYS A 81 -17.25 -7.46 -3.73
CA LYS A 81 -17.37 -8.91 -3.46
C LYS A 81 -16.88 -9.76 -4.63
N GLY A 82 -17.14 -9.34 -5.87
CA GLY A 82 -16.62 -10.00 -7.06
C GLY A 82 -15.09 -9.95 -7.16
N PHE A 83 -14.48 -8.81 -6.85
CA PHE A 83 -13.02 -8.68 -6.85
C PHE A 83 -12.35 -9.45 -5.70
N GLU A 84 -12.96 -9.46 -4.51
CA GLU A 84 -12.50 -10.27 -3.37
C GLU A 84 -12.54 -11.77 -3.68
N PHE A 85 -13.63 -12.24 -4.30
CA PHE A 85 -13.75 -13.62 -4.76
C PHE A 85 -12.68 -13.96 -5.82
N PHE A 86 -12.45 -13.09 -6.81
CA PHE A 86 -11.37 -13.28 -7.80
C PHE A 86 -9.97 -13.36 -7.17
N ALA A 87 -9.72 -12.53 -6.14
CA ALA A 87 -8.45 -12.49 -5.43
C ALA A 87 -8.26 -13.66 -4.44
N SER A 88 -9.34 -14.37 -4.08
CA SER A 88 -9.30 -15.49 -3.14
C SER A 88 -8.45 -16.66 -3.64
N SER A 89 -7.71 -17.30 -2.72
CA SER A 89 -6.91 -18.49 -3.06
C SER A 89 -7.76 -19.66 -3.56
N ASN A 90 -9.02 -19.75 -3.13
CA ASN A 90 -9.97 -20.78 -3.55
C ASN A 90 -10.33 -20.63 -5.04
N PHE A 91 -10.64 -19.42 -5.51
CA PHE A 91 -10.91 -19.17 -6.93
C PHE A 91 -9.69 -19.48 -7.81
N ARG A 92 -8.48 -19.10 -7.37
CA ARG A 92 -7.23 -19.40 -8.10
C ARG A 92 -6.97 -20.90 -8.19
N LYS A 93 -7.12 -21.65 -7.08
CA LYS A 93 -7.04 -23.13 -7.08
C LYS A 93 -8.07 -23.78 -8.00
N ALA A 94 -9.31 -23.28 -8.01
CA ALA A 94 -10.37 -23.79 -8.89
C ALA A 94 -10.04 -23.55 -10.38
N ALA A 95 -9.52 -22.38 -10.73
CA ALA A 95 -9.05 -22.06 -12.08
C ALA A 95 -7.89 -22.96 -12.53
N GLU A 96 -6.92 -23.23 -11.64
CA GLU A 96 -5.81 -24.14 -11.91
C GLU A 96 -6.27 -25.60 -12.08
N ALA A 97 -7.19 -26.07 -11.23
CA ALA A 97 -7.80 -27.39 -11.35
C ALA A 97 -8.63 -27.55 -12.64
N ALA A 98 -9.28 -26.48 -13.11
CA ALA A 98 -10.02 -26.47 -14.38
C ALA A 98 -9.08 -26.64 -15.60
N LYS A 99 -7.88 -26.04 -15.58
CA LYS A 99 -6.83 -26.28 -16.60
C LYS A 99 -6.26 -27.70 -16.53
N ALA A 100 -6.10 -28.24 -15.32
CA ALA A 100 -5.40 -29.50 -15.08
C ALA A 100 -6.17 -30.73 -15.62
N LYS A 101 -7.49 -30.62 -15.84
CA LYS A 101 -8.29 -31.68 -16.47
C LYS A 101 -7.98 -31.76 -17.97
N PRO A 102 -7.36 -32.84 -18.49
CA PRO A 102 -7.08 -32.97 -19.91
C PRO A 102 -8.39 -33.09 -20.71
N LYS A 103 -8.38 -32.66 -21.98
CA LYS A 103 -9.51 -32.84 -22.92
C LYS A 103 -9.64 -34.30 -23.39
N ALA A 104 -9.91 -35.21 -22.45
CA ALA A 104 -9.98 -36.66 -22.65
C ALA A 104 -11.28 -37.14 -23.33
N ALA A 105 -11.67 -36.47 -24.43
CA ALA A 105 -12.82 -36.84 -25.25
C ALA A 105 -12.67 -36.35 -26.72
N LYS A 106 -11.85 -37.06 -27.50
CA LYS A 106 -12.02 -37.14 -28.96
C LYS A 106 -11.88 -38.59 -29.42
N PRO A 107 -12.74 -39.06 -30.36
CA PRO A 107 -12.72 -40.45 -30.82
C PRO A 107 -11.46 -40.76 -31.66
N LYS A 108 -11.07 -42.04 -31.68
CA LYS A 108 -9.89 -42.55 -32.39
C LYS A 108 -9.96 -42.33 -33.92
N PRO A 109 -8.94 -41.72 -34.54
CA PRO A 109 -8.52 -42.04 -35.91
C PRO A 109 -7.60 -43.28 -35.90
N ALA A 110 -7.52 -43.98 -37.03
CA ALA A 110 -6.61 -45.12 -37.22
C ALA A 110 -5.16 -44.68 -37.54
N PRO A 111 -4.13 -45.53 -37.31
CA PRO A 111 -2.72 -45.13 -37.39
C PRO A 111 -2.01 -45.50 -38.70
N ASN A 112 -1.08 -44.66 -39.19
CA ASN A 112 0.16 -45.07 -39.88
C ASN A 112 1.20 -43.89 -40.03
N PRO A 113 2.47 -44.06 -40.48
CA PRO A 113 3.58 -43.75 -39.56
C PRO A 113 4.85 -43.05 -40.15
N LYS A 114 5.85 -42.88 -39.27
CA LYS A 114 7.32 -42.82 -39.50
C LYS A 114 7.95 -41.70 -40.38
N LYS A 115 8.74 -40.84 -39.71
CA LYS A 115 10.17 -40.47 -39.93
C LYS A 115 10.58 -39.61 -38.70
N GLU A 116 11.68 -39.80 -37.96
CA GLU A 116 13.12 -40.05 -38.24
C GLU A 116 13.86 -38.87 -38.91
N ALA A 117 15.02 -38.37 -38.44
CA ALA A 117 15.75 -38.57 -37.15
C ALA A 117 16.92 -37.54 -36.94
N LYS A 118 17.43 -37.41 -35.69
CA LYS A 118 18.69 -36.72 -35.27
C LYS A 118 18.70 -35.17 -35.45
N LYS A 119 19.59 -34.35 -34.87
CA LYS A 119 20.95 -34.46 -34.28
C LYS A 119 21.12 -33.31 -33.22
N LYS A 120 21.54 -33.44 -31.94
CA LYS A 120 22.76 -33.92 -31.23
C LYS A 120 23.77 -32.78 -30.88
N GLU A 121 24.10 -32.63 -29.58
CA GLU A 121 25.20 -31.83 -28.94
C GLU A 121 25.16 -30.27 -29.02
N ASP A 122 25.81 -29.46 -28.14
CA ASP A 122 26.92 -29.73 -27.15
C ASP A 122 26.93 -28.82 -25.86
N LYS A 123 27.97 -28.90 -25.00
CA LYS A 123 28.10 -28.25 -23.65
C LYS A 123 29.56 -27.82 -23.29
N PRO A 124 29.82 -26.63 -22.68
CA PRO A 124 30.50 -26.54 -21.34
C PRO A 124 30.01 -25.33 -20.47
N LYS A 125 30.22 -25.13 -19.14
CA LYS A 125 31.43 -25.08 -18.24
C LYS A 125 32.40 -23.91 -18.60
N THR A 126 33.05 -23.11 -17.73
CA THR A 126 33.27 -22.95 -16.24
C THR A 126 33.87 -21.52 -15.98
N VAL A 127 34.21 -20.89 -14.81
CA VAL A 127 34.30 -21.12 -13.32
C VAL A 127 34.35 -19.73 -12.58
N PRO A 128 34.11 -19.58 -11.25
CA PRO A 128 34.14 -18.28 -10.51
C PRO A 128 35.34 -18.03 -9.55
N PRO A 129 35.62 -16.75 -9.16
CA PRO A 129 36.37 -16.35 -7.95
C PRO A 129 35.48 -15.58 -6.91
N LYS A 130 35.67 -15.46 -5.58
CA LYS A 130 36.69 -15.69 -4.52
C LYS A 130 37.35 -14.42 -3.88
N LYS A 131 37.00 -14.20 -2.58
CA LYS A 131 37.77 -13.65 -1.43
C LYS A 131 38.22 -12.16 -1.34
N SER A 132 37.62 -11.42 -0.37
CA SER A 132 38.26 -10.49 0.62
C SER A 132 37.18 -9.86 1.55
N ALA A 133 37.22 -9.68 2.89
CA ALA A 133 38.13 -9.96 4.04
C ALA A 133 38.82 -8.74 4.72
N LYS A 134 38.82 -8.73 6.09
CA LYS A 134 39.33 -7.71 7.06
C LYS A 134 38.44 -6.44 7.23
N LYS A 135 38.46 -5.69 8.36
CA LYS A 135 38.79 -5.91 9.81
C LYS A 135 38.39 -4.60 10.56
N ALA A 136 38.25 -4.66 11.90
CA ALA A 136 38.38 -3.56 12.91
C ALA A 136 37.09 -2.86 13.39
N LEU A 137 37.03 -2.26 14.59
CA LEU A 137 37.65 -2.54 15.92
C LEU A 137 37.10 -1.50 16.95
N LEU A 138 36.63 -1.92 18.14
CA LEU A 138 36.38 -1.07 19.35
C LEU A 138 35.42 0.15 19.15
N ASP A 139 35.00 0.95 20.14
CA ASP A 139 34.97 0.87 21.63
C ASP A 139 33.45 0.89 22.04
N ASP A 140 32.95 0.54 23.24
CA ASP A 140 33.49 0.43 24.61
C ASP A 140 33.56 1.75 25.43
N GLU A 141 32.38 2.30 25.77
CA GLU A 141 32.20 3.24 26.89
C GLU A 141 30.93 2.87 27.69
N GLU A 142 31.09 2.71 29.00
CA GLU A 142 30.02 2.53 29.99
C GLU A 142 29.51 3.89 30.48
N SER A 143 28.22 3.99 30.82
CA SER A 143 27.70 5.08 31.66
C SER A 143 26.60 4.53 32.55
N GLU A 144 26.92 4.37 33.83
CA GLU A 144 25.97 4.10 34.90
C GLU A 144 25.21 5.38 35.28
N ASP A 145 24.31 5.27 36.26
CA ASP A 145 23.59 6.36 36.93
C ASP A 145 22.55 7.13 36.07
N ASP A 146 21.52 7.74 36.65
CA ASP A 146 21.21 7.95 38.07
C ASP A 146 19.70 7.75 38.34
N ASP A 147 19.34 7.52 39.59
CA ASP A 147 17.95 7.30 40.03
C ASP A 147 17.13 8.60 40.02
N ASN A 148 15.81 8.48 39.84
CA ASN A 148 14.87 9.08 40.82
C ASN A 148 13.48 8.43 40.76
N GLU A 149 12.86 8.28 41.93
CA GLU A 149 11.46 7.88 42.11
C GLU A 149 10.53 9.11 42.09
N ASP A 150 9.29 8.91 42.58
CA ASP A 150 8.24 9.88 42.99
C ASP A 150 7.08 10.24 42.02
N ASP A 151 6.00 10.71 42.67
CA ASP A 151 4.65 11.11 42.20
C ASP A 151 3.81 9.95 41.58
N ASP A 152 2.99 9.18 42.32
CA ASP A 152 1.80 9.47 43.18
C ASP A 152 0.45 9.51 42.43
N ASP A 153 -0.56 8.83 43.02
CA ASP A 153 -2.02 9.01 42.91
C ASP A 153 -2.68 8.87 41.48
N ASP A 154 -4.00 8.64 41.32
CA ASP A 154 -5.10 8.50 42.28
C ASP A 154 -6.26 7.58 41.76
N GLU A 155 -7.24 7.34 42.63
CA GLU A 155 -8.65 6.95 42.44
C GLU A 155 -9.02 5.77 41.50
N SER A 156 -9.40 4.69 42.20
CA SER A 156 -10.45 3.72 41.83
C SER A 156 -11.64 4.28 41.03
N ASN A 157 -12.23 3.45 40.16
CA ASN A 157 -13.68 3.41 39.95
C ASN A 157 -14.11 1.96 39.64
N ASP A 158 -14.70 1.29 40.62
CA ASP A 158 -15.33 -0.02 40.46
C ASP A 158 -16.74 0.16 39.86
N ASP A 159 -16.88 0.01 38.54
CA ASP A 159 -18.18 -0.01 37.86
C ASP A 159 -18.67 -1.47 37.73
N GLU A 160 -19.43 -1.94 38.72
CA GLU A 160 -20.09 -3.24 38.68
C GLU A 160 -21.25 -3.22 37.66
N SER A 161 -20.92 -3.47 36.39
CA SER A 161 -21.92 -3.61 35.32
C SER A 161 -22.51 -5.03 35.27
N ASP A 162 -23.83 -5.13 35.40
CA ASP A 162 -24.58 -6.39 35.55
C ASP A 162 -24.28 -7.46 34.49
N GLY A 163 -24.23 -8.72 34.94
CA GLY A 163 -23.98 -9.87 34.08
C GLY A 163 -25.15 -10.19 33.14
N CYS A 164 -24.84 -10.48 31.87
CA CYS A 164 -25.75 -11.14 30.95
C CYS A 164 -25.24 -12.55 30.61
N ASP A 165 -25.76 -13.54 31.33
CA ASP A 165 -25.52 -14.97 31.06
C ASP A 165 -25.86 -15.29 29.60
N ASN A 166 -24.83 -15.64 28.84
CA ASN A 166 -24.94 -16.25 27.52
C ASN A 166 -24.09 -17.52 27.55
N SER A 167 -24.65 -18.54 28.19
CA SER A 167 -24.27 -19.93 28.00
C SER A 167 -24.32 -20.31 26.50
N ASP A 168 -23.54 -21.33 26.10
CA ASP A 168 -23.50 -21.98 24.78
C ASP A 168 -22.74 -21.30 23.60
N ASP A 169 -21.41 -21.12 23.68
CA ASP A 169 -20.50 -21.23 22.50
C ASP A 169 -19.07 -21.76 22.79
N ASP A 170 -18.84 -22.46 23.91
CA ASP A 170 -17.49 -22.86 24.37
C ASP A 170 -16.86 -24.05 23.58
N THR A 171 -17.17 -24.17 22.28
CA THR A 171 -16.83 -25.36 21.44
C THR A 171 -16.15 -25.03 20.09
N MET A 172 -15.81 -23.77 19.79
CA MET A 172 -15.12 -23.39 18.54
C MET A 172 -13.68 -22.85 18.72
N THR A 173 -13.34 -22.31 19.89
CA THR A 173 -12.04 -21.67 20.17
C THR A 173 -10.85 -22.63 20.26
N ALA A 174 -11.08 -23.91 20.58
CA ALA A 174 -10.00 -24.86 20.86
C ALA A 174 -9.15 -25.28 19.64
N ILE A 175 -9.63 -25.10 18.40
CA ILE A 175 -9.02 -25.70 17.20
C ILE A 175 -7.94 -24.81 16.54
N TRP A 176 -7.82 -23.52 16.91
CA TRP A 176 -6.83 -22.60 16.34
C TRP A 176 -5.55 -22.41 17.17
N SER A 177 -5.51 -22.90 18.41
CA SER A 177 -4.37 -22.71 19.31
C SER A 177 -3.13 -23.54 18.96
N GLU A 178 -3.32 -24.70 18.29
CA GLU A 178 -2.31 -25.78 18.24
C GLU A 178 -1.58 -25.91 16.89
N THR A 179 -1.54 -24.85 16.07
CA THR A 179 -0.71 -24.82 14.83
C THR A 179 -0.04 -23.46 14.62
N LEU A 180 0.24 -22.74 15.71
CA LEU A 180 1.08 -21.55 15.68
C LEU A 180 2.57 -21.97 15.62
N ALA A 181 3.16 -21.80 14.44
CA ALA A 181 4.62 -21.68 14.31
C ALA A 181 5.16 -20.59 15.27
N PRO A 182 6.41 -20.67 15.74
CA PRO A 182 6.95 -19.72 16.71
C PRO A 182 6.70 -18.28 16.26
N PRO A 183 6.26 -17.39 17.17
CA PRO A 183 5.71 -16.09 16.81
C PRO A 183 6.71 -15.33 15.92
N PRO A 184 6.23 -14.70 14.82
CA PRO A 184 7.12 -13.99 13.92
C PRO A 184 7.88 -12.94 14.72
N ARG A 185 9.21 -13.01 14.62
CA ARG A 185 10.16 -12.07 15.27
C ARG A 185 9.59 -10.66 15.20
N SER A 186 9.57 -9.97 16.35
CA SER A 186 8.77 -8.76 16.54
C SER A 186 8.88 -7.80 15.35
N VAL A 187 7.78 -7.15 14.97
CA VAL A 187 7.73 -6.30 13.76
C VAL A 187 8.82 -5.22 13.75
N LYS A 188 9.26 -4.77 14.94
CA LYS A 188 10.47 -3.96 15.13
C LYS A 188 11.73 -4.62 14.55
N GLU A 189 12.06 -5.85 14.95
CA GLU A 189 13.28 -6.59 14.57
C GLU A 189 13.38 -6.94 13.07
N VAL A 190 12.24 -6.96 12.36
CA VAL A 190 12.21 -7.16 10.90
C VAL A 190 12.46 -5.84 10.16
N LEU A 191 11.87 -4.73 10.63
CA LEU A 191 12.00 -3.40 10.01
C LEU A 191 13.34 -2.70 10.31
N THR A 192 14.01 -3.00 11.41
CA THR A 192 15.27 -2.33 11.81
C THR A 192 16.53 -2.87 11.15
N ARG A 193 16.46 -3.93 10.34
CA ARG A 193 17.64 -4.57 9.74
C ARG A 193 18.31 -3.70 8.65
N ASN A 194 19.30 -2.94 9.10
CA ASN A 194 20.41 -2.40 8.31
C ASN A 194 20.08 -1.26 7.33
N ARG A 195 18.95 -0.55 7.47
CA ARG A 195 18.68 0.72 6.75
C ARG A 195 19.49 1.89 7.32
N THR A 196 20.79 1.92 7.07
CA THR A 196 21.61 3.10 7.37
C THR A 196 21.41 4.19 6.30
N ASN A 197 21.53 5.47 6.68
CA ASN A 197 21.47 6.58 5.73
C ASN A 197 22.79 6.82 4.97
N ASP A 198 23.85 6.06 5.28
CA ASP A 198 25.19 6.29 4.72
C ASP A 198 25.19 6.14 3.20
N GLY A 199 25.79 7.11 2.53
CA GLY A 199 25.82 7.17 1.06
C GLY A 199 24.46 7.42 0.38
N CYS A 200 23.35 7.61 1.12
CA CYS A 200 22.08 8.02 0.53
C CYS A 200 22.05 9.53 0.32
N LEU A 201 22.23 9.99 -0.92
CA LEU A 201 22.03 11.40 -1.24
C LEU A 201 20.54 11.72 -1.44
N ARG A 202 20.11 12.86 -0.87
CA ARG A 202 18.76 13.41 -1.06
C ARG A 202 18.54 13.73 -2.54
N THR A 203 17.39 13.35 -3.09
CA THR A 203 17.01 13.63 -4.47
C THR A 203 16.05 14.81 -4.54
N THR A 204 16.08 15.58 -5.62
CA THR A 204 15.13 16.66 -5.83
C THR A 204 13.83 16.06 -6.32
N VAL A 205 12.79 16.12 -5.49
CA VAL A 205 11.44 15.66 -5.85
C VAL A 205 10.73 16.76 -6.64
N LYS A 206 10.04 16.40 -7.72
CA LYS A 206 9.27 17.31 -8.56
C LYS A 206 7.83 16.85 -8.73
N CYS A 207 6.92 17.81 -8.80
CA CYS A 207 5.52 17.55 -9.16
C CYS A 207 5.44 16.89 -10.55
N PRO A 208 4.75 15.74 -10.71
CA PRO A 208 4.63 15.07 -12.01
C PRO A 208 3.77 15.85 -13.02
N ARG A 209 2.93 16.78 -12.55
CA ARG A 209 1.99 17.55 -13.39
C ARG A 209 2.52 18.92 -13.84
N CYS A 210 3.38 19.57 -13.06
CA CYS A 210 3.90 20.91 -13.38
C CYS A 210 5.43 21.05 -13.29
N ALA A 211 6.16 19.95 -13.01
CA ALA A 211 7.63 19.90 -12.87
C ALA A 211 8.25 20.82 -11.80
N SER A 212 7.46 21.62 -11.08
CA SER A 212 7.90 22.42 -9.93
C SER A 212 8.57 21.53 -8.89
N ALA A 213 9.76 21.93 -8.42
CA ALA A 213 10.44 21.22 -7.33
C ALA A 213 9.66 21.37 -6.03
N TRP A 214 9.45 20.26 -5.33
CA TRP A 214 8.99 20.27 -3.95
C TRP A 214 10.21 20.53 -3.06
N GLN A 215 10.27 21.71 -2.46
CA GLN A 215 11.25 21.97 -1.39
C GLN A 215 10.73 21.29 -0.12
N PRO A 216 11.46 20.31 0.45
CA PRO A 216 11.09 19.71 1.73
C PRO A 216 11.39 20.71 2.85
N ASP A 217 10.43 20.93 3.76
CA ASP A 217 10.68 21.76 4.95
C ASP A 217 11.85 21.20 5.79
N ASP A 218 12.55 22.09 6.51
CA ASP A 218 13.70 21.75 7.35
C ASP A 218 13.35 20.80 8.52
N ASN A 219 12.05 20.67 8.84
CA ASN A 219 11.52 19.63 9.72
C ASN A 219 11.59 18.26 9.02
N LYS A 220 12.78 17.66 9.06
CA LYS A 220 13.22 16.44 8.35
C LYS A 220 12.31 15.21 8.54
N GLN A 221 11.48 15.19 9.57
CA GLN A 221 10.82 14.00 10.12
C GLN A 221 9.49 13.62 9.42
N TYR A 222 8.66 14.59 9.01
CA TYR A 222 7.26 14.31 8.58
C TYR A 222 6.79 14.96 7.27
N SER A 223 7.48 15.99 6.76
CA SER A 223 6.92 16.94 5.77
C SER A 223 6.59 16.37 4.38
N LEU A 224 7.18 15.25 3.93
CA LEU A 224 6.96 14.70 2.58
C LEU A 224 5.88 13.61 2.49
N PHE A 225 5.70 12.82 3.54
CA PHE A 225 4.82 11.64 3.49
C PHE A 225 3.50 11.82 4.25
N MET A 226 3.47 12.61 5.33
CA MET A 226 2.31 12.72 6.22
C MET A 226 2.00 14.17 6.66
N GLY A 227 2.94 15.11 6.49
CA GLY A 227 2.81 16.47 7.00
C GLY A 227 2.07 17.43 6.07
N TYR A 228 1.33 18.38 6.67
CA TYR A 228 0.77 19.55 5.98
C TYR A 228 1.91 20.47 5.49
N GLY A 229 2.44 20.22 4.29
CA GLY A 229 3.51 21.01 3.67
C GLY A 229 3.05 22.43 3.32
N LEU A 230 3.15 23.36 4.29
CA LEU A 230 2.65 24.74 4.22
C LEU A 230 3.29 25.61 3.13
N LYS A 231 4.36 25.14 2.47
CA LYS A 231 5.09 25.87 1.42
C LYS A 231 5.14 25.16 0.06
N ILE A 232 4.38 24.08 -0.14
CA ILE A 232 4.38 23.33 -1.40
C ILE A 232 3.41 23.97 -2.40
N HIS A 233 3.95 24.62 -3.44
CA HIS A 233 3.19 25.39 -4.44
C HIS A 233 2.08 24.59 -5.16
N CYS A 234 2.12 23.25 -5.14
CA CYS A 234 0.96 22.42 -5.46
C CYS A 234 0.72 21.35 -4.38
N GLN A 235 0.23 21.76 -3.20
CA GLN A 235 -0.31 20.85 -2.18
C GLN A 235 -1.33 19.86 -2.78
N LEU A 236 -2.21 20.33 -3.66
CA LEU A 236 -3.19 19.49 -4.37
C LEU A 236 -2.51 18.34 -5.14
N CYS A 237 -1.34 18.58 -5.73
CA CYS A 237 -0.58 17.57 -6.44
C CYS A 237 0.06 16.56 -5.48
N LEU A 238 0.61 17.01 -4.35
CA LEU A 238 1.14 16.11 -3.32
C LEU A 238 0.03 15.19 -2.77
N LEU A 239 -1.16 15.73 -2.51
CA LEU A 239 -2.31 14.96 -1.98
C LEU A 239 -2.90 13.98 -3.02
N LEU A 240 -2.98 14.35 -4.30
CA LEU A 240 -3.54 13.50 -5.36
C LEU A 240 -2.61 12.39 -5.84
N TYR A 241 -1.29 12.59 -5.75
CA TYR A 241 -0.28 11.73 -6.38
C TYR A 241 0.70 11.09 -5.36
N GLY A 242 0.90 11.72 -4.20
CA GLY A 242 1.85 11.28 -3.19
C GLY A 242 3.32 11.38 -3.63
N CYS A 243 4.24 11.13 -2.69
CA CYS A 243 5.67 11.01 -3.04
C CYS A 243 5.98 9.77 -3.90
N ALA A 244 5.13 8.73 -3.86
CA ALA A 244 5.29 7.50 -4.64
C ALA A 244 5.31 7.72 -6.16
N THR A 245 4.58 8.72 -6.66
CA THR A 245 4.46 8.98 -8.12
C THR A 245 5.06 10.33 -8.53
N ALA A 246 5.84 10.94 -7.64
CA ALA A 246 6.56 12.17 -7.91
C ALA A 246 7.81 11.90 -8.76
N THR A 247 8.19 12.84 -9.64
CA THR A 247 9.38 12.68 -10.47
C THR A 247 10.62 12.98 -9.63
N HIS A 248 11.37 11.94 -9.25
CA HIS A 248 12.62 12.11 -8.54
C HIS A 248 13.76 12.45 -9.52
N VAL A 249 14.61 13.40 -9.14
CA VAL A 249 15.74 13.86 -9.94
C VAL A 249 17.03 13.75 -9.13
N CYS A 250 18.02 13.06 -9.70
CA CYS A 250 19.35 12.93 -9.12
C CYS A 250 20.14 14.26 -9.25
N SER A 251 21.20 14.43 -8.45
CA SER A 251 22.13 15.58 -8.53
C SER A 251 22.88 15.74 -9.86
N CYS A 252 22.76 14.77 -10.79
CA CYS A 252 23.23 14.89 -12.18
C CYS A 252 22.09 15.19 -13.18
N SER A 253 20.96 15.70 -12.71
CA SER A 253 19.72 16.00 -13.46
C SER A 253 19.03 14.81 -14.15
N LYS A 254 19.53 13.58 -14.01
CA LYS A 254 18.84 12.38 -14.48
C LYS A 254 17.61 12.10 -13.61
N SER A 255 16.43 12.03 -14.23
CA SER A 255 15.20 11.57 -13.60
C SER A 255 15.19 10.05 -13.40
N PHE A 256 14.40 9.60 -12.46
CA PHE A 256 14.04 8.19 -12.26
C PHE A 256 12.67 8.10 -11.57
N ASP A 257 11.95 7.03 -11.87
CA ASP A 257 10.66 6.73 -11.23
C ASP A 257 10.90 5.83 -10.02
N TYR A 258 10.16 6.06 -8.93
CA TYR A 258 10.36 5.37 -7.66
C TYR A 258 9.19 4.42 -7.36
N ASP A 259 9.36 3.13 -7.63
CA ASP A 259 8.37 2.11 -7.29
C ASP A 259 8.31 1.86 -5.77
N SER A 260 7.14 1.53 -5.23
CA SER A 260 6.98 1.30 -3.77
C SER A 260 7.78 0.09 -3.26
N SER A 261 8.05 -0.91 -4.12
CA SER A 261 8.95 -2.03 -3.79
C SER A 261 10.41 -1.60 -3.58
N LEU A 262 10.81 -0.44 -4.10
CA LEU A 262 12.15 0.11 -3.92
C LEU A 262 12.31 0.91 -2.62
N TYR A 263 11.24 1.11 -1.83
CA TYR A 263 11.24 2.01 -0.66
C TYR A 263 12.33 1.67 0.38
N ASP A 264 12.65 0.39 0.55
CA ASP A 264 13.69 -0.11 1.46
C ASP A 264 15.07 -0.30 0.80
N SER A 265 15.16 -0.06 -0.52
CA SER A 265 16.39 -0.26 -1.30
C SER A 265 17.18 1.05 -1.52
N LYS A 266 18.50 0.93 -1.63
CA LYS A 266 19.38 2.00 -2.14
C LYS A 266 19.54 1.81 -3.66
N VAL A 267 19.05 2.77 -4.44
CA VAL A 267 19.14 2.78 -5.91
C VAL A 267 20.42 3.53 -6.33
N THR A 268 21.19 2.99 -7.27
CA THR A 268 22.40 3.64 -7.80
C THR A 268 22.09 4.43 -9.06
N CYS A 269 22.64 5.64 -9.17
CA CYS A 269 22.41 6.49 -10.34
C CYS A 269 23.06 5.90 -11.59
N THR A 270 22.23 5.49 -12.56
CA THR A 270 22.64 5.08 -13.92
C THR A 270 23.02 6.29 -14.81
N GLY A 271 23.50 7.38 -14.20
CA GLY A 271 23.99 8.60 -14.84
C GLY A 271 25.48 8.82 -14.55
N LYS A 272 26.01 9.99 -14.96
CA LYS A 272 27.45 10.30 -14.85
C LYS A 272 28.01 10.19 -13.43
N CYS A 273 27.20 10.41 -12.39
CA CYS A 273 27.69 10.56 -11.02
C CYS A 273 27.79 9.26 -10.21
N LYS A 274 27.18 8.15 -10.66
CA LYS A 274 27.18 6.81 -10.00
C LYS A 274 26.75 6.74 -8.52
N LYS A 275 26.32 7.86 -7.93
CA LYS A 275 25.94 8.01 -6.52
C LYS A 275 24.69 7.20 -6.19
N SER A 276 24.67 6.59 -5.00
CA SER A 276 23.48 5.99 -4.40
C SER A 276 22.51 7.05 -3.87
N PHE A 277 21.23 6.72 -3.93
CA PHE A 277 20.14 7.46 -3.33
C PHE A 277 19.02 6.51 -2.91
N GLY A 278 18.12 6.98 -2.07
CA GLY A 278 16.93 6.26 -1.64
C GLY A 278 16.14 7.11 -0.66
N PHE A 279 15.01 6.61 -0.17
CA PHE A 279 14.35 7.26 0.96
C PHE A 279 15.23 7.16 2.21
N MET A 280 15.49 8.31 2.84
CA MET A 280 16.20 8.38 4.12
C MET A 280 15.31 7.79 5.20
N TYR A 281 15.86 6.84 5.96
CA TYR A 281 15.18 6.25 7.11
C TYR A 281 15.48 7.13 8.33
N TYR A 282 14.47 7.84 8.82
CA TYR A 282 14.56 8.56 10.09
C TYR A 282 13.99 7.65 11.19
N PRO A 283 14.81 7.08 12.08
CA PRO A 283 14.31 6.34 13.22
C PRO A 283 13.56 7.31 14.14
N VAL A 284 12.25 7.14 14.23
CA VAL A 284 11.40 7.93 15.12
C VAL A 284 11.50 7.31 16.52
N THR A 285 12.25 7.96 17.41
CA THR A 285 12.34 7.57 18.82
C THR A 285 11.07 7.97 19.59
N GLY A 286 10.80 7.32 20.73
CA GLY A 286 9.65 7.63 21.57
C GLY A 286 9.64 9.10 22.03
N GLU A 287 10.79 9.60 22.46
CA GLU A 287 10.99 11.02 22.75
C GLU A 287 10.58 11.95 21.61
N HIS A 288 10.88 11.59 20.35
CA HIS A 288 10.60 12.48 19.22
C HIS A 288 9.09 12.57 18.95
N LEU A 289 8.34 11.48 19.21
CA LEU A 289 6.88 11.51 19.20
C LEU A 289 6.34 12.38 20.34
N ASN A 290 6.89 12.27 21.55
CA ASN A 290 6.48 13.09 22.70
C ASN A 290 6.73 14.58 22.43
N LYS A 291 7.94 14.96 22.00
CA LYS A 291 8.33 16.33 21.61
C LYS A 291 7.44 16.92 20.50
N ILE A 292 6.92 16.09 19.58
CA ILE A 292 5.93 16.51 18.58
C ILE A 292 4.53 16.71 19.21
N ARG A 293 4.06 15.78 20.06
CA ARG A 293 2.77 15.93 20.77
C ARG A 293 2.76 17.19 21.63
N GLU A 294 3.82 17.43 22.39
CA GLU A 294 4.04 18.63 23.22
C GLU A 294 3.97 19.90 22.38
N ALA A 295 4.66 19.92 21.22
CA ALA A 295 4.63 21.06 20.31
C ALA A 295 3.22 21.33 19.72
N ASP A 296 2.48 20.28 19.34
CA ASP A 296 1.11 20.42 18.85
C ASP A 296 0.11 20.81 19.96
N VAL A 297 0.27 20.31 21.19
CA VAL A 297 -0.51 20.75 22.35
C VAL A 297 -0.24 22.23 22.64
N LYS A 298 1.04 22.64 22.74
CA LYS A 298 1.44 24.03 22.96
C LYS A 298 0.94 24.96 21.86
N LYS A 299 0.94 24.51 20.60
CA LYS A 299 0.37 25.23 19.45
C LYS A 299 -1.15 25.36 19.51
N LYS A 300 -1.86 24.31 19.96
CA LYS A 300 -3.32 24.36 20.19
C LYS A 300 -3.66 25.33 21.33
N VAL A 301 -2.98 25.23 22.48
CA VAL A 301 -3.17 26.13 23.65
C VAL A 301 -2.95 27.59 23.24
N ASN A 302 -1.85 27.90 22.56
CA ASN A 302 -1.57 29.26 22.07
C ASN A 302 -2.59 29.78 21.03
N CYS A 303 -3.42 28.91 20.43
CA CYS A 303 -4.48 29.29 19.51
C CYS A 303 -5.82 29.59 20.20
N VAL A 304 -6.03 29.17 21.45
CA VAL A 304 -7.29 29.38 22.21
C VAL A 304 -7.53 30.86 22.53
N CYS A 305 -6.48 31.69 22.57
CA CYS A 305 -6.63 33.15 22.71
C CYS A 305 -7.40 33.83 21.56
N CYS A 306 -7.70 33.12 20.46
CA CYS A 306 -8.59 33.61 19.40
C CYS A 306 -10.05 33.14 19.51
N SER A 307 -10.38 32.16 20.38
CA SER A 307 -11.76 31.64 20.50
C SER A 307 -12.53 32.21 21.69
N THR A 308 -11.88 32.72 22.74
CA THR A 308 -12.53 33.30 23.92
C THR A 308 -12.98 34.75 23.76
N GLY A 309 -13.94 34.97 22.84
CA GLY A 309 -14.99 35.99 23.00
C GLY A 309 -14.63 37.48 22.97
N ALA A 310 -13.38 37.88 22.75
CA ALA A 310 -12.95 39.27 22.79
C ALA A 310 -13.44 40.11 21.59
N ARG A 311 -14.71 40.58 21.63
CA ARG A 311 -15.24 41.65 20.77
C ARG A 311 -14.50 42.97 21.03
N ARG A 312 -13.32 43.16 20.44
CA ARG A 312 -12.70 44.49 20.30
C ARG A 312 -13.12 45.15 19.00
N GLN A 313 -14.10 46.05 19.09
CA GLN A 313 -14.28 47.09 18.08
C GLN A 313 -13.10 48.07 18.16
N LEU A 314 -12.17 47.95 17.23
CA LEU A 314 -11.37 49.04 16.68
C LEU A 314 -11.36 48.80 15.15
N MET A 315 -11.81 49.70 14.27
CA MET A 315 -11.55 51.14 14.20
C MET A 315 -10.04 51.46 14.25
N CYS A 316 -9.36 51.09 13.16
CA CYS A 316 -8.32 51.92 12.56
C CYS A 316 -8.78 52.29 11.14
N ALA A 317 -8.31 53.44 10.64
CA ALA A 317 -8.53 53.92 9.28
C ALA A 317 -7.36 53.52 8.35
#